data_AF-A0A5J4PER5-F1
#
_entry.id   AF-A0A5J4PER5-F1
#
_cell.length_a   1.000
_cell.length_b   1.000
_cell.length_c   1.000
_cell.angle_alpha   90.00
_cell.angle_beta   90.00
_cell.angle_gamma   90.00
#
_symmetry.space_group_name_H-M   'P 1'
#
loop_
_entity.id
_entity.type
_entity.pdbx_description
1 polymer ?
#
loop_
_entity_poly.entity_id
_entity_poly.type
_entity_poly.pdbx_seq_one_letter_code
_entity_poly.pdbx_strand_id
1 'polypeptide(L)'
;TKSYLEYPQWPYKRVAGFGKVKHNDIVVFNFPAGDTVALNYQQTDFYSLAYGEGKSLYPHRISMDSLTREQQQIVFNLYYNAGRKQILADPRQYGKVIYRPVDRRENYVKRCIGLPGDTLQIIHRAIYLNGIKQENPEGIQFFYHVQATGKSIPPEFFRKLGLSNEDTQGYQPGATEFYLPLTKKAYDALLGRKDLVTAINTVEWGGEGLYPPNLYTNWTTDNYGPIWIPAKGTTVTLTDDNLPTYERCI
;
A
#
# COMPACT_ATOMS: atom_id res chain seq x y z
N THR A 1 -24.69 0.47 21.70
CA THR A 1 -25.50 1.51 21.02
C THR A 1 -24.59 2.37 20.17
N LYS A 2 -25.01 2.82 18.99
CA LYS A 2 -24.18 3.73 18.16
C LYS A 2 -23.97 5.04 18.93
N SER A 3 -22.76 5.58 18.92
CA SER A 3 -22.43 6.85 19.57
C SER A 3 -22.80 8.09 18.73
N TYR A 4 -23.53 7.90 17.62
CA TYR A 4 -23.88 8.93 16.65
C TYR A 4 -25.29 8.69 16.10
N LEU A 5 -25.92 9.75 15.60
CA LEU A 5 -27.22 9.71 14.93
C LEU A 5 -27.02 9.55 13.41
N GLU A 6 -27.87 8.76 12.75
CA GLU A 6 -27.82 8.58 11.29
C GLU A 6 -28.56 9.69 10.53
N TYR A 7 -29.36 10.49 11.24
CA TYR A 7 -30.12 11.60 10.69
C TYR A 7 -30.06 12.81 11.64
N PRO A 8 -29.91 14.04 11.11
CA PRO A 8 -29.82 14.42 9.69
C PRO A 8 -28.45 14.10 9.06
N GLN A 9 -28.44 13.88 7.74
CA GLN A 9 -27.23 13.72 6.94
C GLN A 9 -27.14 14.85 5.89
N TRP A 10 -25.98 15.49 5.77
CA TRP A 10 -25.72 16.46 4.71
C TRP A 10 -25.08 15.79 3.50
N PRO A 11 -25.34 16.29 2.27
CA PRO A 11 -24.58 15.88 1.10
C PRO A 11 -23.08 16.09 1.32
N TYR A 12 -22.25 15.15 0.83
CA TYR A 12 -20.80 15.33 0.88
C TYR A 12 -20.41 16.61 0.14
N LYS A 13 -19.85 17.57 0.88
CA LYS A 13 -19.32 18.81 0.33
C LYS A 13 -17.86 18.95 0.71
N ARG A 14 -17.01 19.08 -0.30
CA ARG A 14 -15.65 19.60 -0.09
C ARG A 14 -15.77 21.11 0.10
N VAL A 15 -15.43 21.60 1.27
CA VAL A 15 -15.34 23.05 1.53
C VAL A 15 -14.30 23.64 0.56
N ALA A 16 -14.59 24.83 0.02
CA ALA A 16 -13.62 25.51 -0.84
C ALA A 16 -12.32 25.74 -0.06
N GLY A 17 -11.21 25.19 -0.57
CA GLY A 17 -9.90 25.42 -0.01
C GLY A 17 -9.36 26.79 -0.44
N PHE A 18 -8.49 27.38 0.37
CA PHE A 18 -7.82 28.65 0.05
C PHE A 18 -6.68 28.52 -0.97
N GLY A 19 -6.38 27.30 -1.42
CA GLY A 19 -5.27 27.01 -2.34
C GLY A 19 -5.55 25.82 -3.26
N LYS A 20 -4.62 25.59 -4.20
CA LYS A 20 -4.62 24.43 -5.07
C LYS A 20 -3.55 23.46 -4.58
N VAL A 21 -3.93 22.19 -4.44
CA VAL A 21 -3.00 21.11 -4.09
C VAL A 21 -1.93 20.99 -5.16
N LYS A 22 -0.68 20.84 -4.73
CA LYS A 22 0.49 20.62 -5.57
C LYS A 22 1.13 19.28 -5.27
N HIS A 23 1.99 18.84 -6.18
CA HIS A 23 2.89 17.73 -5.92
C HIS A 23 3.67 17.98 -4.63
N ASN A 24 3.85 16.91 -3.86
CA ASN A 24 4.49 16.88 -2.56
C ASN A 24 3.78 17.61 -1.42
N ASP A 25 2.59 18.19 -1.61
CA ASP A 25 1.80 18.72 -0.51
C ASP A 25 1.42 17.61 0.48
N ILE A 26 1.41 17.94 1.78
CA ILE A 26 0.80 17.08 2.80
C ILE A 26 -0.71 17.24 2.70
N VAL A 27 -1.41 16.15 2.42
CA VAL A 27 -2.86 16.10 2.28
C VAL A 27 -3.48 15.24 3.36
N VAL A 28 -4.64 15.69 3.84
CA VAL A 28 -5.51 14.91 4.73
C VAL A 28 -6.75 14.53 3.96
N PHE A 29 -7.09 13.25 3.97
CA PHE A 29 -8.29 12.74 3.31
C PHE A 29 -8.87 11.54 4.06
N ASN A 30 -10.17 11.32 3.87
CA ASN A 30 -10.84 10.12 4.36
C ASN A 30 -10.43 8.93 3.50
N PHE A 31 -9.93 7.85 4.11
CA PHE A 31 -9.54 6.63 3.43
C PHE A 31 -10.72 6.05 2.63
N PRO A 32 -10.65 6.04 1.28
CA PRO A 32 -11.82 5.75 0.46
C PRO A 32 -12.34 4.32 0.60
N ALA A 33 -11.44 3.34 0.72
CA ALA A 33 -11.81 1.93 0.81
C ALA A 33 -12.34 1.51 2.19
N GLY A 34 -12.25 2.39 3.20
CA GLY A 34 -12.74 2.12 4.56
C GLY A 34 -14.24 2.27 4.75
N ASP A 35 -15.02 2.40 3.67
CA ASP A 35 -16.47 2.59 3.72
C ASP A 35 -17.23 1.33 4.15
N THR A 36 -16.71 0.15 3.82
CA THR A 36 -17.25 -1.16 4.24
C THR A 36 -16.22 -1.86 5.11
N VAL A 37 -16.66 -2.38 6.26
CA VAL A 37 -15.79 -3.15 7.17
C VAL A 37 -16.54 -4.30 7.82
N ALA A 38 -15.78 -5.34 8.17
CA ALA A 38 -16.19 -6.34 9.13
C ALA A 38 -15.76 -5.89 10.54
N LEU A 39 -16.68 -5.88 11.52
CA LEU A 39 -16.43 -5.25 12.83
C LEU A 39 -15.26 -5.83 13.63
N ASN A 40 -14.89 -7.09 13.41
CA ASN A 40 -13.72 -7.69 14.08
C ASN A 40 -12.40 -7.44 13.32
N TYR A 41 -12.48 -6.88 12.10
CA TYR A 41 -11.34 -6.62 11.20
C TYR A 41 -11.41 -5.19 10.64
N GLN A 42 -11.62 -4.20 11.51
CA GLN A 42 -11.79 -2.81 11.09
C GLN A 42 -10.51 -2.16 10.54
N GLN A 43 -9.34 -2.76 10.79
CA GLN A 43 -8.04 -2.31 10.32
C GLN A 43 -7.77 -2.60 8.83
N THR A 44 -8.56 -3.46 8.20
CA THR A 44 -8.42 -3.85 6.79
C THR A 44 -9.68 -3.47 6.03
N ASP A 45 -9.55 -2.97 4.80
CA ASP A 45 -10.72 -2.73 3.97
C ASP A 45 -11.41 -4.04 3.57
N PHE A 46 -12.73 -4.00 3.39
CA PHE A 46 -13.52 -5.20 3.14
C PHE A 46 -13.11 -5.95 1.86
N TYR A 47 -12.61 -5.24 0.83
CA TYR A 47 -12.25 -5.85 -0.44
C TYR A 47 -10.96 -6.66 -0.31
N SER A 48 -9.92 -6.06 0.27
CA SER A 48 -8.67 -6.78 0.55
C SER A 48 -8.90 -7.98 1.45
N LEU A 49 -9.77 -7.85 2.47
CA LEU A 49 -10.17 -8.97 3.32
C LEU A 49 -10.88 -10.07 2.50
N ALA A 50 -11.85 -9.71 1.65
CA ALA A 50 -12.56 -10.67 0.81
C ALA A 50 -11.65 -11.39 -0.19
N TYR A 51 -10.72 -10.68 -0.84
CA TYR A 51 -9.73 -11.33 -1.72
C TYR A 51 -8.81 -12.27 -0.94
N GLY A 52 -8.33 -11.85 0.24
CA GLY A 52 -7.46 -12.65 1.09
C GLY A 52 -8.12 -13.93 1.57
N GLU A 53 -9.33 -13.83 2.13
CA GLU A 53 -10.11 -14.99 2.59
C GLU A 53 -10.46 -15.90 1.41
N GLY A 54 -10.93 -15.30 0.31
CA GLY A 54 -11.25 -16.02 -0.91
C GLY A 54 -10.10 -16.85 -1.44
N LYS A 55 -8.92 -16.24 -1.59
CA LYS A 55 -7.69 -16.92 -2.02
C LYS A 55 -7.30 -18.06 -1.08
N SER A 56 -7.48 -17.87 0.23
CA SER A 56 -7.16 -18.87 1.26
C SER A 56 -8.03 -20.12 1.20
N LEU A 57 -9.27 -20.02 0.68
CA LEU A 57 -10.17 -21.16 0.48
C LEU A 57 -9.75 -22.10 -0.66
N TYR A 58 -8.84 -21.66 -1.54
CA TYR A 58 -8.34 -22.46 -2.66
C TYR A 58 -6.89 -22.86 -2.41
N PRO A 59 -6.63 -24.09 -1.91
CA PRO A 59 -5.28 -24.51 -1.50
C PRO A 59 -4.31 -24.69 -2.67
N HIS A 60 -4.81 -24.81 -3.90
CA HIS A 60 -3.99 -24.94 -5.11
C HIS A 60 -3.76 -23.56 -5.72
N ARG A 61 -2.49 -23.18 -5.88
CA ARG A 61 -2.13 -21.93 -6.54
C ARG A 61 -2.51 -22.00 -8.02
N ILE A 62 -3.32 -21.04 -8.45
CA ILE A 62 -3.62 -20.83 -9.87
C ILE A 62 -2.46 -20.03 -10.47
N SER A 63 -1.85 -20.55 -11.54
CA SER A 63 -0.80 -19.86 -12.28
C SER A 63 -1.41 -18.74 -13.13
N MET A 64 -1.42 -17.52 -12.59
CA MET A 64 -2.02 -16.36 -13.25
C MET A 64 -1.27 -15.96 -14.54
N ASP A 65 0.03 -16.25 -14.62
CA ASP A 65 0.87 -16.01 -15.81
C ASP A 65 0.39 -16.78 -17.06
N SER A 66 -0.26 -17.93 -16.85
CA SER A 66 -0.73 -18.80 -17.94
C SER A 66 -2.14 -18.46 -18.40
N LEU A 67 -2.77 -17.44 -17.83
CA LEU A 67 -4.15 -17.06 -18.06
C LEU A 67 -4.26 -15.81 -18.94
N THR A 68 -5.30 -15.75 -19.77
CA THR A 68 -5.69 -14.50 -20.44
C THR A 68 -6.20 -13.48 -19.42
N ARG A 69 -6.27 -12.19 -19.81
CA ARG A 69 -6.83 -11.13 -18.95
C ARG A 69 -8.23 -11.46 -18.44
N GLU A 70 -9.10 -11.94 -19.33
CA GLU A 70 -10.46 -12.36 -18.99
C GLU A 70 -10.45 -13.51 -17.96
N GLN A 71 -9.62 -14.53 -18.17
CA GLN A 71 -9.47 -15.64 -17.23
C GLN A 71 -8.92 -15.19 -15.87
N GLN A 72 -7.95 -14.27 -15.85
CA GLN A 72 -7.46 -13.68 -14.61
C GLN A 72 -8.59 -12.96 -13.85
N GLN A 73 -9.42 -12.19 -14.55
CA GLN A 73 -10.57 -11.51 -13.93
C GLN A 73 -11.60 -12.51 -13.39
N ILE A 74 -11.85 -13.62 -14.09
CA ILE A 74 -12.70 -14.71 -13.57
C ILE A 74 -12.14 -15.26 -12.25
N VAL A 75 -10.82 -15.45 -12.15
CA VAL A 75 -10.17 -15.91 -10.91
C VAL A 75 -10.29 -14.88 -9.80
N PHE A 76 -10.07 -13.59 -10.09
CA PHE A 76 -10.28 -12.54 -9.09
C PHE A 76 -11.74 -12.47 -8.62
N ASN A 77 -12.71 -12.56 -9.53
CA ASN A 77 -14.13 -12.61 -9.19
C ASN A 77 -14.46 -13.84 -8.34
N LEU A 78 -13.87 -14.99 -8.64
CA LEU A 78 -14.00 -16.21 -7.84
C LEU A 78 -13.52 -15.98 -6.40
N TYR A 79 -12.31 -15.46 -6.22
CA TYR A 79 -11.75 -15.17 -4.91
C TYR A 79 -12.61 -14.15 -4.14
N TYR A 80 -12.91 -13.00 -4.74
CA TYR A 80 -13.71 -11.98 -4.09
C TYR A 80 -15.08 -12.53 -3.63
N ASN A 81 -15.78 -13.24 -4.51
CA ASN A 81 -17.11 -13.79 -4.20
C ASN A 81 -17.06 -14.87 -3.12
N ALA A 82 -16.06 -15.76 -3.17
CA ALA A 82 -15.88 -16.81 -2.18
C ALA A 82 -15.56 -16.23 -0.80
N GLY A 83 -14.60 -15.30 -0.72
CA GLY A 83 -14.24 -14.66 0.55
C GLY A 83 -15.36 -13.79 1.10
N ARG A 84 -16.05 -13.01 0.26
CA ARG A 84 -17.25 -12.26 0.66
C ARG A 84 -18.31 -13.17 1.25
N LYS A 85 -18.58 -14.33 0.61
CA LYS A 85 -19.54 -15.31 1.12
C LYS A 85 -19.12 -15.86 2.48
N GLN A 86 -17.84 -16.20 2.65
CA GLN A 86 -17.30 -16.70 3.91
C GLN A 86 -17.43 -15.66 5.04
N ILE A 87 -17.03 -14.41 4.77
CA ILE A 87 -17.10 -13.31 5.75
C ILE A 87 -18.54 -13.09 6.23
N LEU A 88 -19.50 -13.13 5.31
CA LEU A 88 -20.92 -12.95 5.65
C LEU A 88 -21.54 -14.16 6.36
N ALA A 89 -21.03 -15.37 6.10
CA ALA A 89 -21.51 -16.61 6.69
C ALA A 89 -21.03 -16.84 8.12
N ASP A 90 -19.92 -16.21 8.54
CA ASP A 90 -19.38 -16.34 9.90
C ASP A 90 -19.26 -15.00 10.67
N PRO A 91 -20.39 -14.40 11.11
CA PRO A 91 -20.36 -13.21 11.95
C PRO A 91 -19.66 -13.39 13.29
N ARG A 92 -19.42 -14.64 13.76
CA ARG A 92 -18.68 -14.87 15.01
C ARG A 92 -17.20 -14.56 14.82
N GLN A 93 -16.63 -14.97 13.70
CA GLN A 93 -15.25 -14.66 13.36
C GLN A 93 -15.09 -13.20 12.92
N TYR A 94 -15.89 -12.75 11.95
CA TYR A 94 -15.65 -11.47 11.28
C TYR A 94 -16.41 -10.29 11.89
N GLY A 95 -17.39 -10.57 12.75
CA GLY A 95 -18.34 -9.57 13.23
C GLY A 95 -19.35 -9.19 12.13
N LYS A 96 -20.26 -8.27 12.48
CA LYS A 96 -21.23 -7.75 11.49
C LYS A 96 -20.50 -6.93 10.42
N VAL A 97 -20.85 -7.13 9.16
CA VAL A 97 -20.43 -6.23 8.07
C VAL A 97 -21.28 -4.98 8.12
N ILE A 98 -20.63 -3.82 8.20
CA ILE A 98 -21.29 -2.52 8.28
C ILE A 98 -20.71 -1.55 7.26
N TYR A 99 -21.52 -0.56 6.92
CA TYR A 99 -21.12 0.61 6.15
C TYR A 99 -20.84 1.76 7.12
N ARG A 100 -19.64 2.33 7.06
CA ARG A 100 -19.24 3.48 7.87
C ARG A 100 -19.72 4.76 7.20
N PRO A 101 -20.40 5.66 7.94
CA PRO A 101 -20.71 6.98 7.44
C PRO A 101 -19.40 7.75 7.19
N VAL A 102 -19.46 8.78 6.34
CA VAL A 102 -18.27 9.47 5.83
C VAL A 102 -17.41 10.08 6.95
N ASP A 103 -18.04 10.56 8.02
CA ASP A 103 -17.44 11.14 9.21
C ASP A 103 -16.70 10.13 10.11
N ARG A 104 -17.00 8.83 9.98
CA ARG A 104 -16.30 7.74 10.68
C ARG A 104 -15.29 7.00 9.82
N ARG A 105 -15.03 7.47 8.60
CA ARG A 105 -13.92 6.99 7.79
C ARG A 105 -12.61 7.48 8.40
N GLU A 106 -11.57 6.66 8.31
CA GLU A 106 -10.27 7.00 8.86
C GLU A 106 -9.64 8.16 8.09
N ASN A 107 -9.06 9.11 8.83
CA ASN A 107 -8.30 10.21 8.22
C ASN A 107 -6.86 9.78 8.00
N TYR A 108 -6.38 9.95 6.78
CA TYR A 108 -5.01 9.63 6.39
C TYR A 108 -4.28 10.92 6.10
N VAL A 109 -3.10 11.08 6.69
CA VAL A 109 -2.13 12.14 6.35
C VAL A 109 -1.10 11.51 5.42
N LYS A 110 -1.01 11.97 4.18
CA LYS A 110 -0.08 11.45 3.17
C LYS A 110 0.47 12.59 2.31
N ARG A 111 1.46 12.27 1.48
CA ARG A 111 2.02 13.20 0.49
C ARG A 111 1.30 13.03 -0.85
N CYS A 112 0.89 14.13 -1.48
CA CYS A 112 0.26 14.11 -2.80
C CYS A 112 1.33 13.91 -3.89
N ILE A 113 1.42 12.71 -4.46
CA ILE A 113 2.41 12.41 -5.50
C ILE A 113 1.87 12.63 -6.91
N GLY A 114 0.62 12.29 -7.20
CA GLY A 114 0.01 12.49 -8.52
C GLY A 114 -1.19 13.44 -8.43
N LEU A 115 -1.30 14.35 -9.39
CA LEU A 115 -2.42 15.27 -9.57
C LEU A 115 -3.34 14.78 -10.71
N PRO A 116 -4.58 15.28 -10.78
CA PRO A 116 -5.47 14.97 -11.90
C PRO A 116 -4.81 15.33 -13.24
N GLY A 117 -4.76 14.36 -14.15
CA GLY A 117 -4.09 14.43 -15.45
C GLY A 117 -2.74 13.70 -15.49
N ASP A 118 -2.10 13.44 -14.35
CA ASP A 118 -0.78 12.82 -14.33
C ASP A 118 -0.80 11.32 -14.62
N THR A 119 0.29 10.84 -15.22
CA THR A 119 0.64 9.42 -15.25
C THR A 119 1.75 9.14 -14.23
N LEU A 120 1.43 8.35 -13.20
CA LEU A 120 2.36 7.90 -12.18
C LEU A 120 3.03 6.59 -12.59
N GLN A 121 4.34 6.52 -12.43
CA GLN A 121 5.11 5.28 -12.56
C GLN A 121 6.22 5.24 -11.51
N ILE A 122 6.59 4.06 -11.03
CA ILE A 122 7.77 3.84 -10.20
C ILE A 122 8.70 2.90 -10.99
N ILE A 123 9.96 3.28 -11.13
CA ILE A 123 10.99 2.46 -11.80
C ILE A 123 12.22 2.45 -10.90
N HIS A 124 12.63 1.26 -10.44
CA HIS A 124 13.73 1.07 -9.50
C HIS A 124 13.69 2.07 -8.32
N ARG A 125 12.53 2.14 -7.64
CA ARG A 125 12.25 3.00 -6.48
C ARG A 125 12.18 4.51 -6.77
N ALA A 126 12.41 4.94 -8.00
CA ALA A 126 12.27 6.34 -8.39
C ALA A 126 10.88 6.62 -8.95
N ILE A 127 10.27 7.70 -8.47
CA ILE A 127 8.96 8.17 -8.96
C ILE A 127 9.15 8.89 -10.29
N TYR A 128 8.28 8.59 -11.25
CA TYR A 128 8.14 9.30 -12.52
C TYR A 128 6.71 9.82 -12.63
N LEU A 129 6.58 11.10 -13.01
CA LEU A 129 5.31 11.72 -13.34
C LEU A 129 5.37 12.16 -14.80
N ASN A 130 4.44 11.67 -15.62
CA ASN A 130 4.39 11.96 -17.05
C ASN A 130 5.71 11.62 -17.77
N GLY A 131 6.38 10.53 -17.35
CA GLY A 131 7.68 10.11 -17.86
C GLY A 131 8.89 10.90 -17.32
N ILE A 132 8.66 11.93 -16.49
CA ILE A 132 9.71 12.76 -15.91
C ILE A 132 10.05 12.27 -14.50
N LYS A 133 11.32 11.90 -14.29
CA LYS A 133 11.83 11.47 -12.98
C LYS A 133 11.69 12.59 -11.95
N GLN A 134 11.14 12.27 -10.80
CA GLN A 134 11.01 13.18 -9.66
C GLN A 134 12.23 13.09 -8.75
N GLU A 135 12.53 14.18 -8.06
CA GLU A 135 13.55 14.18 -7.03
C GLU A 135 13.07 13.46 -5.77
N ASN A 136 13.96 12.67 -5.17
CA ASN A 136 13.67 12.04 -3.90
C ASN A 136 13.72 13.10 -2.78
N PRO A 137 12.75 13.12 -1.86
CA PRO A 137 12.81 13.99 -0.70
C PRO A 137 14.02 13.67 0.17
N GLU A 138 14.55 14.68 0.86
CA GLU A 138 15.60 14.48 1.85
C GLU A 138 15.13 13.50 2.93
N GLY A 139 16.01 12.58 3.33
CA GLY A 139 15.69 11.60 4.36
C GLY A 139 14.77 10.46 3.91
N ILE A 140 14.53 10.28 2.60
CA ILE A 140 13.84 9.07 2.13
C ILE A 140 14.55 7.81 2.64
N GLN A 141 13.76 6.84 3.10
CA GLN A 141 14.23 5.54 3.59
C GLN A 141 13.75 4.43 2.66
N PHE A 142 14.61 3.42 2.49
CA PHE A 142 14.23 2.14 1.87
C PHE A 142 14.59 0.99 2.80
N PHE A 143 13.87 -0.12 2.67
CA PHE A 143 14.19 -1.33 3.42
C PHE A 143 15.35 -2.09 2.77
N TYR A 144 16.30 -2.51 3.60
CA TYR A 144 17.48 -3.28 3.18
C TYR A 144 17.62 -4.54 4.01
N HIS A 145 18.13 -5.60 3.40
CA HIS A 145 18.64 -6.80 4.07
C HIS A 145 20.10 -6.54 4.45
N VAL A 146 20.40 -6.61 5.74
CA VAL A 146 21.72 -6.37 6.30
C VAL A 146 22.32 -7.71 6.70
N GLN A 147 23.51 -8.01 6.16
CA GLN A 147 24.32 -9.14 6.57
C GLN A 147 25.43 -8.63 7.49
N ALA A 148 25.51 -9.18 8.69
CA ALA A 148 26.37 -8.72 9.78
C ALA A 148 27.39 -9.77 10.21
N THR A 149 28.43 -9.32 10.90
CA THR A 149 29.53 -10.17 11.39
C THR A 149 29.15 -11.01 12.62
N GLY A 150 27.96 -10.79 13.19
CA GLY A 150 27.55 -11.35 14.48
C GLY A 150 28.08 -10.55 15.68
N LYS A 151 28.79 -9.43 15.47
CA LYS A 151 29.09 -8.50 16.56
C LYS A 151 27.86 -7.66 16.88
N SER A 152 27.55 -7.52 18.16
CA SER A 152 26.46 -6.68 18.62
C SER A 152 26.66 -5.22 18.23
N ILE A 153 25.70 -4.68 17.50
CA ILE A 153 25.54 -3.27 17.21
C ILE A 153 24.85 -2.60 18.42
N PRO A 154 25.47 -1.58 19.05
CA PRO A 154 24.88 -0.93 20.21
C PRO A 154 23.71 -0.02 19.80
N PRO A 155 22.64 0.11 20.63
CA PRO A 155 21.49 0.95 20.33
C PRO A 155 21.82 2.41 20.00
N GLU A 156 22.82 2.98 20.68
CA GLU A 156 23.28 4.36 20.41
C GLU A 156 23.81 4.56 18.99
N PHE A 157 24.37 3.50 18.38
CA PHE A 157 24.80 3.57 16.98
C PHE A 157 23.60 3.64 16.04
N PHE A 158 22.55 2.84 16.26
CA PHE A 158 21.30 2.96 15.50
C PHE A 158 20.66 4.35 15.65
N ARG A 159 20.63 4.89 16.87
CA ARG A 159 20.11 6.24 17.13
C ARG A 159 20.91 7.32 16.39
N LYS A 160 22.24 7.18 16.30
CA LYS A 160 23.12 8.06 15.50
C LYS A 160 22.85 7.96 14.00
N LEU A 161 22.39 6.80 13.51
CA LEU A 161 21.95 6.60 12.13
C LEU A 161 20.52 7.14 11.89
N GLY A 162 19.83 7.60 12.92
CA GLY A 162 18.47 8.13 12.84
C GLY A 162 17.38 7.04 12.85
N LEU A 163 17.71 5.83 13.31
CA LEU A 163 16.77 4.71 13.40
C LEU A 163 16.09 4.69 14.76
N SER A 164 14.77 4.53 14.78
CA SER A 164 13.99 4.39 16.00
C SER A 164 14.05 2.97 16.58
N ASN A 165 13.43 2.77 17.75
CA ASN A 165 13.29 1.43 18.33
C ASN A 165 12.35 0.55 17.48
N GLU A 166 11.33 1.15 16.87
CA GLU A 166 10.41 0.48 15.95
C GLU A 166 11.15 0.05 14.67
N ASP A 167 12.01 0.91 14.13
CA ASP A 167 12.84 0.60 12.95
C ASP A 167 13.79 -0.59 13.18
N THR A 168 14.18 -0.83 14.44
CA THR A 168 15.17 -1.83 14.83
C THR A 168 14.58 -3.05 15.55
N GLN A 169 13.24 -3.16 15.61
CA GLN A 169 12.55 -4.25 16.30
C GLN A 169 12.95 -5.64 15.79
N GLY A 170 13.31 -5.75 14.50
CA GLY A 170 13.75 -6.99 13.88
C GLY A 170 15.20 -7.40 14.19
N TYR A 171 16.00 -6.53 14.83
CA TYR A 171 17.38 -6.82 15.18
C TYR A 171 17.49 -7.43 16.59
N GLN A 172 18.35 -8.44 16.72
CA GLN A 172 18.72 -9.02 18.01
C GLN A 172 20.25 -8.95 18.18
N PRO A 173 20.79 -8.71 19.38
CA PRO A 173 22.23 -8.72 19.62
C PRO A 173 22.87 -10.02 19.14
N GLY A 174 23.90 -9.89 18.30
CA GLY A 174 24.60 -11.03 17.70
C GLY A 174 23.95 -11.60 16.43
N ALA A 175 22.84 -11.05 15.96
CA ALA A 175 22.23 -11.46 14.69
C ALA A 175 23.18 -11.22 13.51
N THR A 176 23.25 -12.20 12.61
CA THR A 176 24.02 -12.12 11.38
C THR A 176 23.20 -11.66 10.19
N GLU A 177 21.86 -11.68 10.30
CA GLU A 177 20.96 -11.16 9.28
C GLU A 177 19.77 -10.46 9.92
N PHE A 178 19.39 -9.30 9.39
CA PHE A 178 18.22 -8.53 9.82
C PHE A 178 17.87 -7.49 8.74
N TYR A 179 16.78 -6.77 8.95
CA TYR A 179 16.31 -5.74 8.02
C TYR A 179 16.24 -4.38 8.70
N LEU A 180 16.59 -3.32 7.96
CA LEU A 180 16.52 -1.94 8.45
C LEU A 180 15.98 -0.98 7.37
N PRO A 181 15.16 0.01 7.75
CA PRO A 181 14.82 1.14 6.90
C PRO A 181 15.95 2.18 6.92
N LEU A 182 16.78 2.23 5.88
CA LEU A 182 17.96 3.11 5.83
C LEU A 182 17.73 4.30 4.91
N THR A 183 18.12 5.49 5.37
CA THR A 183 18.42 6.61 4.48
C THR A 183 19.73 6.35 3.74
N LYS A 184 20.00 7.06 2.64
CA LYS A 184 21.30 6.94 1.94
C LYS A 184 22.48 7.19 2.89
N LYS A 185 22.39 8.22 3.74
CA LYS A 185 23.43 8.53 4.73
C LYS A 185 23.62 7.42 5.76
N ALA A 186 22.53 6.83 6.25
CA ALA A 186 22.59 5.71 7.20
C ALA A 186 23.16 4.44 6.56
N TYR A 187 22.76 4.15 5.31
CA TYR A 187 23.30 3.07 4.50
C TYR A 187 24.82 3.19 4.35
N ASP A 188 25.30 4.35 3.88
CA ASP A 188 26.73 4.59 3.64
C ASP A 188 27.53 4.45 4.94
N ALA A 189 27.02 5.00 6.06
CA ALA A 189 27.67 4.93 7.36
C ALA A 189 27.71 3.51 7.95
N LEU A 190 26.62 2.74 7.81
CA LEU A 190 26.56 1.36 8.29
C LEU A 190 27.44 0.45 7.42
N LEU A 191 27.39 0.60 6.10
CA LEU A 191 28.22 -0.17 5.16
C LEU A 191 29.73 0.09 5.37
N GLY A 192 30.10 1.28 5.82
CA GLY A 192 31.48 1.64 6.18
C GLY A 192 32.00 0.92 7.43
N ARG A 193 31.12 0.39 8.29
CA ARG A 193 31.49 -0.40 9.48
C ARG A 193 31.67 -1.86 9.15
N LYS A 194 32.77 -2.18 8.44
CA LYS A 194 33.12 -3.56 8.04
C LYS A 194 33.37 -4.51 9.21
N ASP A 195 33.61 -3.96 10.40
CA ASP A 195 33.68 -4.74 11.64
C ASP A 195 32.30 -5.21 12.13
N LEU A 196 31.21 -4.54 11.72
CA LEU A 196 29.83 -4.85 12.09
C LEU A 196 29.04 -5.50 10.94
N VAL A 197 29.22 -5.04 9.70
CA VAL A 197 28.41 -5.40 8.54
C VAL A 197 29.29 -5.87 7.37
N THR A 198 28.90 -7.00 6.78
CA THR A 198 29.58 -7.59 5.61
C THR A 198 28.95 -7.10 4.31
N ALA A 199 27.61 -7.04 4.23
CA ALA A 199 26.87 -6.58 3.07
C ALA A 199 25.54 -5.92 3.44
N ILE A 200 25.03 -5.05 2.56
CA ILE A 200 23.68 -4.48 2.64
C ILE A 200 23.05 -4.53 1.26
N ASN A 201 22.02 -5.38 1.13
CA ASN A 201 21.34 -5.68 -0.13
C ASN A 201 19.95 -5.06 -0.17
N THR A 202 19.51 -4.69 -1.38
CA THR A 202 18.13 -4.26 -1.62
C THR A 202 17.18 -5.42 -1.41
N VAL A 203 16.03 -5.16 -0.78
CA VAL A 203 14.93 -6.13 -0.71
C VAL A 203 13.95 -5.87 -1.84
N GLU A 204 13.64 -6.90 -2.61
CA GLU A 204 12.55 -6.87 -3.59
C GLU A 204 11.29 -7.44 -2.93
N TRP A 205 10.33 -6.56 -2.64
CA TRP A 205 9.03 -6.95 -2.13
C TRP A 205 8.11 -7.21 -3.32
N GLY A 206 7.34 -8.30 -3.26
CA GLY A 206 6.35 -8.61 -4.30
C GLY A 206 5.22 -7.57 -4.36
N GLY A 207 4.33 -7.71 -5.35
CA GLY A 207 3.19 -6.81 -5.55
C GLY A 207 1.99 -7.03 -4.63
N GLU A 208 2.14 -7.75 -3.52
CA GLU A 208 1.01 -8.01 -2.61
C GLU A 208 0.50 -6.71 -1.99
N GLY A 209 -0.82 -6.49 -2.06
CA GLY A 209 -1.46 -5.27 -1.53
C GLY A 209 -1.30 -4.03 -2.40
N LEU A 210 -0.74 -4.14 -3.62
CA LEU A 210 -0.70 -3.04 -4.57
C LEU A 210 -2.08 -2.78 -5.19
N TYR A 211 -2.31 -1.53 -5.57
CA TYR A 211 -3.47 -1.15 -6.36
C TYR A 211 -3.23 -1.43 -7.85
N PRO A 212 -4.25 -1.78 -8.63
CA PRO A 212 -5.55 -2.26 -8.17
C PRO A 212 -5.47 -3.73 -7.70
N PRO A 213 -6.30 -4.15 -6.73
CA PRO A 213 -6.19 -5.46 -6.08
C PRO A 213 -6.54 -6.65 -7.00
N ASN A 214 -7.21 -6.39 -8.13
CA ASN A 214 -7.67 -7.38 -9.10
C ASN A 214 -7.01 -7.24 -10.49
N LEU A 215 -5.81 -6.67 -10.54
CA LEU A 215 -4.99 -6.67 -11.75
C LEU A 215 -3.74 -7.49 -11.52
N TYR A 216 -3.62 -8.58 -12.25
CA TYR A 216 -2.39 -9.36 -12.24
C TYR A 216 -1.36 -8.67 -13.12
N THR A 217 -0.21 -8.34 -12.52
CA THR A 217 0.94 -7.68 -13.13
C THR A 217 2.22 -8.20 -12.45
N ASN A 218 3.37 -7.91 -13.05
CA ASN A 218 4.67 -8.10 -12.40
C ASN A 218 5.09 -6.86 -11.59
N TRP A 219 4.14 -6.02 -11.18
CA TRP A 219 4.46 -4.86 -10.37
C TRP A 219 4.96 -5.25 -8.98
N THR A 220 5.90 -4.45 -8.49
CA THR A 220 6.45 -4.49 -7.15
C THR A 220 6.36 -3.10 -6.54
N THR A 221 6.67 -2.97 -5.24
CA THR A 221 6.79 -1.65 -4.60
C THR A 221 7.87 -0.78 -5.25
N ASP A 222 8.84 -1.41 -5.90
CA ASP A 222 10.00 -0.77 -6.52
C ASP A 222 9.78 -0.51 -8.02
N ASN A 223 8.85 -1.23 -8.66
CA ASN A 223 8.53 -1.13 -10.09
C ASN A 223 7.01 -1.22 -10.28
N TYR A 224 6.34 -0.08 -10.48
CA TYR A 224 4.89 0.02 -10.46
C TYR A 224 4.36 0.92 -11.57
N GLY A 225 3.19 0.58 -12.11
CA GLY A 225 2.54 1.36 -13.15
C GLY A 225 3.10 1.09 -14.56
N PRO A 226 2.83 1.99 -15.51
CA PRO A 226 2.22 3.30 -15.32
C PRO A 226 0.72 3.25 -14.97
N ILE A 227 0.24 4.22 -14.20
CA ILE A 227 -1.19 4.47 -13.94
C ILE A 227 -1.50 5.93 -14.23
N TRP A 228 -2.48 6.16 -15.10
CA TRP A 228 -3.00 7.50 -15.37
C TRP A 228 -4.07 7.87 -14.34
N ILE A 229 -4.05 9.12 -13.88
CA ILE A 229 -5.01 9.69 -12.94
C ILE A 229 -5.92 10.62 -13.74
N PRO A 230 -7.15 10.20 -14.09
CA PRO A 230 -8.01 11.01 -14.96
C PRO A 230 -8.34 12.37 -14.34
N ALA A 231 -8.32 13.41 -15.18
CA ALA A 231 -8.75 14.75 -14.75
C ALA A 231 -10.27 14.88 -14.77
N LYS A 232 -10.81 15.82 -13.99
CA LYS A 232 -12.26 16.08 -14.02
C LYS A 232 -12.69 16.44 -15.45
N GLY A 233 -13.68 15.71 -15.96
CA GLY A 233 -14.24 15.93 -17.30
C GLY A 233 -13.56 15.13 -18.42
N THR A 234 -12.54 14.32 -18.12
CA THR A 234 -11.96 13.41 -19.11
C THR A 234 -12.79 12.13 -19.26
N THR A 235 -12.74 11.52 -20.43
CA THR A 235 -13.38 10.22 -20.70
C THR A 235 -12.33 9.11 -20.71
N VAL A 236 -12.60 8.02 -19.98
CA VAL A 236 -11.80 6.79 -20.00
C VAL A 236 -12.56 5.77 -20.86
N THR A 237 -11.95 5.28 -21.94
CA THR A 237 -12.50 4.12 -22.65
C THR A 237 -12.08 2.86 -21.91
N LEU A 238 -13.06 2.11 -21.38
CA LEU A 238 -12.79 0.90 -20.62
C LEU A 238 -12.46 -0.27 -21.56
N THR A 239 -11.41 -1.01 -21.21
CA THR A 239 -10.96 -2.24 -21.84
C THR A 239 -10.70 -3.28 -20.75
N ASP A 240 -10.62 -4.56 -21.10
CA ASP A 240 -10.32 -5.61 -20.12
C ASP A 240 -9.00 -5.37 -19.37
N ASP A 241 -8.04 -4.69 -20.00
CA ASP A 241 -6.75 -4.35 -19.39
C ASP A 241 -6.82 -3.21 -18.38
N ASN A 242 -7.70 -2.22 -18.59
CA ASN A 242 -7.76 -1.03 -17.75
C ASN A 242 -8.96 -1.01 -16.80
N LEU A 243 -9.94 -1.89 -17.01
CA LEU A 243 -11.14 -2.00 -16.17
C LEU A 243 -10.78 -2.20 -14.69
N PRO A 244 -9.89 -3.13 -14.29
CA PRO A 244 -9.50 -3.28 -12.88
C PRO A 244 -8.93 -2.01 -12.26
N THR A 245 -8.30 -1.16 -13.07
CA THR A 245 -7.67 0.09 -12.61
C THR A 245 -8.70 1.19 -12.37
N TYR A 246 -9.85 1.18 -13.05
CA TYR A 246 -10.80 2.29 -13.02
C TYR A 246 -12.21 1.92 -12.54
N GLU A 247 -12.54 0.64 -12.40
CA GLU A 247 -13.89 0.18 -12.02
C GLU A 247 -14.39 0.70 -10.66
N ARG A 248 -13.46 1.07 -9.76
CA ARG A 248 -13.80 1.64 -8.44
C ARG A 248 -13.77 3.17 -8.42
N CYS A 249 -13.25 3.79 -9.48
CA CYS A 249 -13.24 5.24 -9.64
C CYS A 249 -14.55 5.76 -10.27
N ILE A 250 -15.36 4.87 -10.84
CA ILE A 250 -16.65 5.14 -11.50
C ILE A 250 -17.84 4.88 -10.58
#